data_AF-A0A378JJ76-F1
#
_entry.id   AF-A0A378JJ76-F1
#
_cell.length_a   1.000
_cell.length_b   1.000
_cell.length_c   1.000
_cell.angle_alpha   90.00
_cell.angle_beta   90.00
_cell.angle_gamma   90.00
#
_symmetry.space_group_name_H-M   'P 1'
#
loop_
_entity.id
_entity.type
_entity.pdbx_description
1 polymer ?
#
loop_
_entity_poly.entity_id
_entity_poly.type
_entity_poly.pdbx_seq_one_letter_code
_entity_poly.pdbx_strand_id
1 'polypeptide(L)'
;MIYNGLNFDQFVKYMTKVIVFTDFDGTATGRAGGNTPDIVGAVFSDFYRSLLNAGLDPLKYNYKTDPMKSEEFVQKAFEVKFGKYSKDFDYNMPDADLLMTATAVKFFQEMLKLDDVEIKIVTRNRADYIINVLKYHGFTKQELDKIIIMDNYAKDYEVERSLKIGNHKVYILDDSEQDLKKMVAGTQKVGYLPEDVSYDLVDDDQKVYSAEKPIQAIQRKPGKFDWEIYEEEIKNIVNPSMQTESSAESNLTGSYPKTMFDNHTSSQVSEGPYMIRNEITLS
;
A
#
# COMPACT_ATOMS: atom_id res chain seq x y z
N MET A 1 -25.33 -18.02 -27.51
CA MET A 1 -25.62 -18.28 -26.08
C MET A 1 -26.06 -16.96 -25.48
N ILE A 2 -27.31 -16.87 -25.05
CA ILE A 2 -27.88 -15.69 -24.41
C ILE A 2 -27.60 -15.85 -22.91
N TYR A 3 -26.68 -15.05 -22.37
CA TYR A 3 -26.52 -14.93 -20.92
C TYR A 3 -27.59 -13.96 -20.41
N ASN A 4 -28.25 -14.35 -19.32
CA ASN A 4 -29.36 -13.64 -18.69
C ASN A 4 -29.06 -12.15 -18.45
N GLY A 5 -29.59 -11.27 -19.29
CA GLY A 5 -29.86 -9.85 -18.98
C GLY A 5 -28.67 -8.93 -18.69
N LEU A 6 -27.43 -9.43 -18.63
CA LEU A 6 -26.24 -8.60 -18.45
C LEU A 6 -25.66 -8.24 -19.82
N ASN A 7 -25.41 -6.95 -20.05
CA ASN A 7 -24.57 -6.50 -21.17
C ASN A 7 -23.20 -7.21 -21.05
N PHE A 8 -22.58 -7.61 -22.17
CA PHE A 8 -21.21 -8.10 -22.24
C PHE A 8 -20.22 -7.26 -21.42
N ASP A 9 -20.36 -5.93 -21.40
CA ASP A 9 -19.54 -5.04 -20.58
C ASP A 9 -19.74 -5.26 -19.08
N GLN A 10 -20.97 -5.56 -18.64
CA GLN A 10 -21.24 -5.94 -17.25
C GLN A 10 -20.65 -7.32 -16.95
N PHE A 11 -20.79 -8.29 -17.86
CA PHE A 11 -20.23 -9.63 -17.70
C PHE A 11 -18.69 -9.62 -17.63
N VAL A 12 -18.03 -8.78 -18.42
CA VAL A 12 -16.57 -8.58 -18.40
C VAL A 12 -16.12 -7.88 -17.11
N LYS A 13 -16.91 -6.92 -16.59
CA LYS A 13 -16.63 -6.28 -15.29
C LYS A 13 -16.65 -7.30 -14.13
N TYR A 14 -17.53 -8.31 -14.18
CA TYR A 14 -17.61 -9.42 -13.21
C TYR A 14 -16.45 -10.43 -13.28
N MET A 15 -15.46 -10.25 -14.16
CA MET A 15 -14.26 -11.11 -14.24
C MET A 15 -12.94 -10.33 -14.26
N THR A 16 -12.95 -9.05 -13.84
CA THR A 16 -11.72 -8.28 -13.75
C THR A 16 -10.88 -8.80 -12.59
N LYS A 17 -9.80 -9.51 -12.89
CA LYS A 17 -8.79 -9.83 -11.88
C LYS A 17 -7.97 -8.59 -11.56
N VAL A 18 -7.63 -8.44 -10.28
CA VAL A 18 -6.71 -7.42 -9.80
C VAL A 18 -5.39 -8.09 -9.43
N ILE A 19 -4.28 -7.57 -9.96
CA ILE A 19 -2.93 -8.05 -9.64
C ILE A 19 -2.18 -6.91 -8.96
N VAL A 20 -1.72 -7.13 -7.74
CA VAL A 20 -0.94 -6.17 -6.96
C VAL A 20 0.51 -6.61 -6.96
N PHE A 21 1.34 -5.91 -7.73
CA PHE A 21 2.80 -5.96 -7.61
C PHE A 21 3.24 -4.93 -6.59
N THR A 22 3.92 -5.36 -5.54
CA THR A 22 4.39 -4.46 -4.49
C THR A 22 5.82 -4.78 -4.11
N ASP A 23 6.66 -3.76 -3.92
CA ASP A 23 7.87 -3.95 -3.12
C ASP A 23 7.50 -4.24 -1.65
N PHE A 24 8.49 -4.65 -0.84
CA PHE A 24 8.30 -4.94 0.57
C PHE A 24 8.92 -3.87 1.47
N ASP A 25 10.23 -3.65 1.37
CA ASP A 25 10.99 -2.83 2.32
C ASP A 25 10.86 -1.35 1.97
N GLY A 26 10.09 -0.61 2.75
CA GLY A 26 9.76 0.79 2.49
C GLY A 26 8.44 0.97 1.76
N THR A 27 7.86 -0.10 1.21
CA THR A 27 6.52 -0.08 0.63
C THR A 27 5.50 -0.64 1.61
N ALA A 28 5.57 -1.96 1.87
CA ALA A 28 4.74 -2.61 2.88
C ALA A 28 5.23 -2.29 4.30
N THR A 29 6.54 -2.17 4.49
CA THR A 29 7.17 -1.72 5.74
C THR A 29 7.44 -0.23 5.76
N GLY A 30 7.73 0.32 6.95
CA GLY A 30 8.06 1.73 7.12
C GLY A 30 9.51 2.10 6.79
N ARG A 31 10.39 1.13 6.49
CA ARG A 31 11.82 1.35 6.30
C ARG A 31 12.31 0.78 4.98
N ALA A 32 12.88 1.65 4.16
CA ALA A 32 13.49 1.28 2.88
C ALA A 32 14.54 0.17 3.03
N GLY A 33 14.64 -0.70 2.02
CA GLY A 33 15.57 -1.83 2.06
C GLY A 33 17.04 -1.41 2.07
N GLY A 34 17.41 -0.44 1.23
CA GLY A 34 18.78 0.06 1.09
C GLY A 34 19.13 1.20 2.08
N ASN A 35 20.43 1.45 2.27
CA ASN A 35 20.86 2.63 3.02
C ASN A 35 20.55 3.90 2.23
N THR A 36 20.07 4.92 2.93
CA THR A 36 20.07 6.31 2.46
C THR A 36 21.13 7.07 3.28
N PRO A 37 21.48 8.32 2.90
CA PRO A 37 22.40 9.14 3.70
C PRO A 37 21.98 9.30 5.16
N ASP A 38 20.67 9.26 5.44
CA ASP A 38 20.09 9.58 6.75
C ASP A 38 19.56 8.36 7.51
N ILE A 39 19.40 7.20 6.86
CA ILE A 39 18.74 6.01 7.44
C ILE A 39 19.49 4.74 7.03
N VAL A 40 19.76 3.88 8.03
CA VAL A 40 20.23 2.51 7.81
C VAL A 40 19.08 1.68 7.26
N GLY A 41 19.25 1.11 6.07
CA GLY A 41 18.23 0.30 5.41
C GLY A 41 17.86 -0.94 6.20
N ALA A 42 16.67 -1.49 5.95
CA ALA A 42 16.14 -2.64 6.65
C ALA A 42 17.13 -3.82 6.67
N VAL A 43 17.72 -4.15 5.51
CA VAL A 43 18.70 -5.25 5.35
C VAL A 43 20.08 -4.92 5.93
N PHE A 44 20.30 -3.74 6.50
CA PHE A 44 21.56 -3.38 7.17
C PHE A 44 21.38 -3.12 8.67
N SER A 45 20.14 -3.18 9.16
CA SER A 45 19.84 -3.01 10.58
C SER A 45 20.48 -4.10 11.44
N ASP A 46 20.82 -3.76 12.69
CA ASP A 46 21.36 -4.73 13.65
C ASP A 46 20.35 -5.85 13.93
N PHE A 47 19.07 -5.51 13.99
CA PHE A 47 18.02 -6.51 14.20
C PHE A 47 17.99 -7.52 13.06
N TYR A 48 17.92 -7.07 11.80
CA TYR A 48 17.93 -7.97 10.65
C TYR A 48 19.16 -8.89 10.67
N ARG A 49 20.35 -8.32 10.89
CA ARG A 49 21.60 -9.09 10.98
C ARG A 49 21.58 -10.13 12.10
N SER A 50 20.96 -9.81 13.23
CA SER A 50 20.83 -10.74 14.34
C SER A 50 20.01 -12.00 14.02
N LEU A 51 19.16 -11.95 12.98
CA LEU A 51 18.37 -13.09 12.52
C LEU A 51 19.20 -14.09 11.72
N LEU A 52 20.38 -13.71 11.23
CA LEU A 52 21.22 -14.57 10.39
C LEU A 52 22.23 -15.37 11.22
N ASN A 53 22.65 -16.52 10.69
CA ASN A 53 23.68 -17.35 11.32
C ASN A 53 25.06 -16.69 11.35
N ALA A 54 25.36 -15.81 10.39
CA ALA A 54 26.61 -15.04 10.36
C ALA A 54 26.75 -14.07 11.55
N GLY A 55 25.64 -13.71 12.20
CA GLY A 55 25.62 -12.79 13.33
C GLY A 55 25.85 -11.33 12.93
N LEU A 56 26.40 -10.53 13.85
CA LEU A 56 26.54 -9.08 13.69
C LEU A 56 27.84 -8.63 12.98
N ASP A 57 28.71 -9.57 12.57
CA ASP A 57 29.99 -9.25 11.92
C ASP A 57 29.77 -8.70 10.50
N PRO A 58 29.94 -7.38 10.27
CA PRO A 58 29.63 -6.76 8.99
C PRO A 58 30.57 -7.20 7.86
N LEU A 59 31.74 -7.78 8.18
CA LEU A 59 32.70 -8.23 7.18
C LEU A 59 32.39 -9.63 6.64
N LYS A 60 31.51 -10.38 7.33
CA LYS A 60 31.07 -11.72 6.92
C LYS A 60 29.64 -11.76 6.41
N TYR A 61 28.99 -10.59 6.39
CA TYR A 61 27.58 -10.44 6.17
C TYR A 61 27.23 -10.39 4.68
N ASN A 62 26.43 -11.36 4.24
CA ASN A 62 25.67 -11.26 3.00
C ASN A 62 24.20 -11.59 3.28
N TYR A 63 23.38 -10.53 3.35
CA TYR A 63 21.95 -10.65 3.66
C TYR A 63 21.19 -11.63 2.75
N LYS A 64 21.64 -11.78 1.50
CA LYS A 64 20.98 -12.58 0.49
C LYS A 64 21.34 -14.06 0.57
N THR A 65 22.56 -14.39 0.97
CA THR A 65 23.08 -15.77 0.91
C THR A 65 23.26 -16.43 2.26
N ASP A 66 23.45 -15.66 3.33
CA ASP A 66 23.68 -16.24 4.65
C ASP A 66 22.40 -16.88 5.18
N PRO A 67 22.39 -18.13 5.66
CA PRO A 67 21.17 -18.74 6.15
C PRO A 67 20.61 -18.00 7.37
N MET A 68 19.28 -17.85 7.40
CA MET A 68 18.58 -17.36 8.58
C MET A 68 18.61 -18.42 9.68
N LYS A 69 18.51 -17.99 10.93
CA LYS A 69 18.28 -18.88 12.09
C LYS A 69 16.92 -19.58 11.96
N SER A 70 16.67 -20.56 12.84
CA SER A 70 15.40 -21.29 12.83
C SER A 70 14.20 -20.35 12.99
N GLU A 71 13.06 -20.73 12.41
CA GLU A 71 11.81 -19.97 12.51
C GLU A 71 11.43 -19.67 13.98
N GLU A 72 11.56 -20.64 14.88
CA GLU A 72 11.31 -20.45 16.31
C GLU A 72 12.18 -19.35 16.92
N PHE A 73 13.48 -19.33 16.58
CA PHE A 73 14.39 -18.30 17.03
C PHE A 73 13.99 -16.94 16.46
N VAL A 74 13.70 -16.88 15.16
CA VAL A 74 13.36 -15.63 14.47
C VAL A 74 12.08 -15.03 15.05
N GLN A 75 11.00 -15.81 15.16
CA GLN A 75 9.75 -15.35 15.76
C GLN A 75 9.97 -14.89 17.21
N LYS A 76 10.80 -15.61 17.98
CA LYS A 76 11.13 -15.17 19.34
C LYS A 76 11.91 -13.86 19.37
N ALA A 77 12.81 -13.65 18.42
CA ALA A 77 13.56 -12.40 18.30
C ALA A 77 12.65 -11.21 17.97
N PHE A 78 11.65 -11.40 17.10
CA PHE A 78 10.61 -10.39 16.87
C PHE A 78 9.86 -10.06 18.16
N GLU A 79 9.36 -11.07 18.89
CA GLU A 79 8.65 -10.83 20.16
C GLU A 79 9.52 -10.12 21.20
N VAL A 80 10.81 -10.46 21.29
CA VAL A 80 11.73 -9.81 22.24
C VAL A 80 11.97 -8.36 21.89
N LYS A 81 12.09 -8.02 20.60
CA LYS A 81 12.37 -6.65 20.15
C LYS A 81 11.12 -5.77 20.16
N PHE A 82 10.00 -6.31 19.71
CA PHE A 82 8.79 -5.55 19.40
C PHE A 82 7.63 -5.85 20.35
N GLY A 83 7.75 -6.86 21.20
CA GLY A 83 6.65 -7.37 22.00
C GLY A 83 5.79 -8.36 21.21
N LYS A 84 4.75 -8.88 21.85
CA LYS A 84 3.81 -9.79 21.20
C LYS A 84 2.89 -8.98 20.27
N TYR A 85 2.76 -9.40 19.02
CA TYR A 85 1.82 -8.79 18.10
C TYR A 85 0.37 -8.92 18.59
N SER A 86 -0.40 -7.84 18.45
CA SER A 86 -1.83 -7.78 18.74
C SER A 86 -2.50 -6.70 17.88
N LYS A 87 -3.83 -6.61 17.90
CA LYS A 87 -4.56 -5.55 17.17
C LYS A 87 -4.24 -4.14 17.68
N ASP A 88 -3.83 -4.03 18.95
CA ASP A 88 -3.47 -2.78 19.61
C ASP A 88 -1.94 -2.57 19.64
N PHE A 89 -1.23 -3.12 18.65
CA PHE A 89 0.23 -3.03 18.56
C PHE A 89 0.71 -1.57 18.45
N ASP A 90 1.73 -1.20 19.22
CA ASP A 90 2.29 0.15 19.20
C ASP A 90 3.28 0.32 18.04
N TYR A 91 2.81 0.94 16.96
CA TYR A 91 3.63 1.24 15.79
C TYR A 91 4.55 2.46 15.96
N ASN A 92 4.58 3.12 17.13
CA ASN A 92 5.46 4.25 17.40
C ASN A 92 6.74 3.85 18.16
N MET A 93 6.90 2.56 18.48
CA MET A 93 8.08 2.10 19.20
C MET A 93 9.36 2.15 18.32
N PRO A 94 10.56 2.20 18.94
CA PRO A 94 11.81 2.22 18.18
C PRO A 94 11.91 1.05 17.20
N ASP A 95 12.38 1.34 15.98
CA ASP A 95 12.50 0.37 14.88
C ASP A 95 11.18 -0.28 14.40
N ALA A 96 10.00 0.21 14.81
CA ALA A 96 8.71 -0.31 14.32
C ALA A 96 8.55 -0.17 12.80
N ASP A 97 9.28 0.75 12.16
CA ASP A 97 9.38 0.91 10.73
C ASP A 97 10.06 -0.28 10.01
N LEU A 98 10.74 -1.19 10.71
CA LEU A 98 11.16 -2.49 10.14
C LEU A 98 9.99 -3.45 9.89
N LEU A 99 8.84 -3.19 10.50
CA LEU A 99 7.64 -3.99 10.38
C LEU A 99 6.73 -3.44 9.28
N MET A 100 5.77 -4.26 8.81
CA MET A 100 4.67 -3.76 7.99
C MET A 100 3.90 -2.66 8.73
N THR A 101 3.44 -1.63 8.03
CA THR A 101 2.55 -0.62 8.64
C THR A 101 1.20 -1.24 9.00
N ALA A 102 0.50 -0.65 9.97
CA ALA A 102 -0.84 -1.13 10.37
C ALA A 102 -1.82 -1.22 9.19
N THR A 103 -1.79 -0.20 8.32
CA THR A 103 -2.65 -0.12 7.14
C THR A 103 -2.24 -1.12 6.05
N ALA A 104 -0.94 -1.41 5.88
CA ALA A 104 -0.48 -2.47 4.99
C ALA A 104 -0.93 -3.86 5.48
N VAL A 105 -0.83 -4.15 6.77
CA VAL A 105 -1.30 -5.43 7.35
C VAL A 105 -2.79 -5.64 7.06
N LYS A 106 -3.60 -4.61 7.33
CA LYS A 106 -5.05 -4.62 7.05
C LYS A 106 -5.33 -4.83 5.56
N PHE A 107 -4.68 -4.07 4.68
CA PHE A 107 -4.85 -4.22 3.23
C PHE A 107 -4.57 -5.65 2.77
N PHE A 108 -3.41 -6.22 3.14
CA PHE A 108 -3.05 -7.57 2.73
C PHE A 108 -4.09 -8.59 3.22
N GLN A 109 -4.50 -8.53 4.50
CA GLN A 109 -5.50 -9.44 5.05
C GLN A 109 -6.87 -9.31 4.36
N GLU A 110 -7.28 -8.09 4.00
CA GLU A 110 -8.55 -7.86 3.29
C GLU A 110 -8.49 -8.35 1.84
N MET A 111 -7.39 -8.08 1.13
CA MET A 111 -7.21 -8.52 -0.26
C MET A 111 -7.12 -10.04 -0.38
N LEU A 112 -6.50 -10.74 0.57
CA LEU A 112 -6.36 -12.20 0.54
C LEU A 112 -7.69 -12.96 0.75
N LYS A 113 -8.76 -12.25 1.14
CA LYS A 113 -10.14 -12.79 1.21
C LYS A 113 -10.84 -12.78 -0.15
N LEU A 114 -10.31 -12.05 -1.13
CA LEU A 114 -10.92 -11.85 -2.44
C LEU A 114 -10.26 -12.80 -3.45
N ASP A 115 -11.03 -13.71 -4.05
CA ASP A 115 -10.49 -14.73 -4.97
C ASP A 115 -10.00 -14.13 -6.31
N ASP A 116 -10.48 -12.94 -6.67
CA ASP A 116 -10.10 -12.21 -7.88
C ASP A 116 -8.90 -11.27 -7.68
N VAL A 117 -8.26 -11.29 -6.49
CA VAL A 117 -7.08 -10.48 -6.16
C VAL A 117 -5.85 -11.37 -5.97
N GLU A 118 -4.77 -11.06 -6.70
CA GLU A 118 -3.46 -11.69 -6.53
C GLU A 118 -2.45 -10.68 -5.96
N ILE A 119 -1.77 -11.02 -4.87
CA ILE A 119 -0.66 -10.22 -4.31
C ILE A 119 0.68 -10.88 -4.66
N LYS A 120 1.55 -10.08 -5.29
CA LYS A 120 2.89 -10.47 -5.74
C LYS A 120 3.91 -9.49 -5.17
N ILE A 121 4.72 -9.94 -4.23
CA ILE A 121 5.79 -9.15 -3.64
C ILE A 121 7.03 -9.24 -4.53
N VAL A 122 7.47 -8.13 -5.12
CA VAL A 122 8.65 -8.04 -5.99
C VAL A 122 9.79 -7.37 -5.21
N THR A 123 10.79 -8.13 -4.77
CA THR A 123 11.77 -7.64 -3.79
C THR A 123 13.21 -8.02 -4.15
N ARG A 124 14.19 -7.29 -3.60
CA ARG A 124 15.59 -7.75 -3.53
C ARG A 124 15.92 -8.43 -2.21
N ASN A 125 15.10 -8.23 -1.18
CA ASN A 125 15.22 -8.92 0.11
C ASN A 125 14.92 -10.42 -0.06
N ARG A 126 15.08 -11.21 0.99
CA ARG A 126 14.93 -12.66 0.99
C ARG A 126 13.51 -13.09 1.35
N ALA A 127 12.96 -14.07 0.65
CA ALA A 127 11.59 -14.51 0.86
C ALA A 127 11.31 -15.04 2.28
N ASP A 128 12.25 -15.77 2.87
CA ASP A 128 12.14 -16.30 4.24
C ASP A 128 12.10 -15.19 5.31
N TYR A 129 12.77 -14.05 5.12
CA TYR A 129 12.61 -12.88 5.99
C TYR A 129 11.18 -12.34 5.92
N ILE A 130 10.69 -12.12 4.70
CA ILE A 130 9.36 -11.56 4.45
C ILE A 130 8.28 -12.47 5.05
N ILE A 131 8.41 -13.78 4.87
CA ILE A 131 7.52 -14.77 5.49
C ILE A 131 7.54 -14.64 7.01
N ASN A 132 8.70 -14.44 7.63
CA ASN A 132 8.80 -14.28 9.08
C ASN A 132 8.17 -12.96 9.57
N VAL A 133 8.30 -11.86 8.82
CA VAL A 133 7.60 -10.59 9.13
C VAL A 133 6.10 -10.78 9.04
N LEU A 134 5.60 -11.42 7.98
CA LEU A 134 4.18 -11.72 7.82
C LEU A 134 3.65 -12.63 8.94
N LYS A 135 4.38 -13.70 9.31
CA LYS A 135 4.02 -14.57 10.44
C LYS A 135 3.93 -13.79 11.75
N TYR A 136 4.87 -12.88 12.00
CA TYR A 136 4.84 -12.04 13.19
C TYR A 136 3.58 -11.17 13.25
N HIS A 137 3.11 -10.63 12.12
CA HIS A 137 1.83 -9.90 11.99
C HIS A 137 0.58 -10.81 11.99
N GLY A 138 0.73 -12.10 12.33
CA GLY A 138 -0.37 -13.02 12.52
C GLY A 138 -0.96 -13.61 11.25
N PHE A 139 -0.28 -13.50 10.10
CA PHE A 139 -0.73 -14.14 8.87
C PHE A 139 -0.73 -15.67 9.03
N THR A 140 -1.85 -16.28 8.69
CA THR A 140 -2.04 -17.72 8.71
C THR A 140 -1.28 -18.39 7.57
N LYS A 141 -1.02 -19.70 7.70
CA LYS A 141 -0.41 -20.48 6.61
C LYS A 141 -1.20 -20.38 5.29
N GLN A 142 -2.53 -20.39 5.37
CA GLN A 142 -3.41 -20.30 4.20
C GLN A 142 -3.29 -18.95 3.49
N GLU A 143 -3.13 -17.87 4.24
CA GLU A 143 -2.88 -16.54 3.69
C GLU A 143 -1.48 -16.45 3.07
N LEU A 144 -0.46 -17.00 3.74
CA LEU A 144 0.91 -17.04 3.21
C LEU A 144 1.01 -17.83 1.91
N ASP A 145 0.29 -18.95 1.79
CA ASP A 145 0.26 -19.79 0.57
C ASP A 145 -0.37 -19.06 -0.63
N LYS A 146 -1.14 -17.97 -0.41
CA LYS A 146 -1.70 -17.11 -1.45
C LYS A 146 -0.79 -15.96 -1.89
N ILE A 147 0.24 -15.62 -1.10
CA ILE A 147 1.19 -14.54 -1.42
C ILE A 147 2.34 -15.10 -2.24
N ILE A 148 2.60 -14.51 -3.41
CA ILE A 148 3.75 -14.90 -4.25
C ILE A 148 4.89 -13.93 -3.94
N ILE A 149 6.03 -14.46 -3.48
CA ILE A 149 7.24 -13.66 -3.23
C ILE A 149 8.26 -13.93 -4.34
N MET A 150 8.68 -12.86 -5.00
CA MET A 150 9.55 -12.85 -6.16
C MET A 150 10.84 -12.13 -5.81
N ASP A 151 11.85 -12.91 -5.40
CA ASP A 151 13.10 -12.39 -4.85
C ASP A 151 14.36 -12.79 -5.64
N ASN A 152 14.22 -13.41 -6.80
CA ASN A 152 15.34 -14.08 -7.48
C ASN A 152 15.93 -13.26 -8.62
N TYR A 153 15.14 -12.40 -9.26
CA TYR A 153 15.55 -11.68 -10.47
C TYR A 153 15.35 -10.17 -10.35
N ALA A 154 15.76 -9.45 -11.40
CA ALA A 154 15.47 -8.03 -11.53
C ALA A 154 13.95 -7.80 -11.61
N LYS A 155 13.48 -6.69 -11.02
CA LYS A 155 12.05 -6.43 -10.86
C LYS A 155 11.26 -6.39 -12.17
N ASP A 156 11.86 -5.88 -13.24
CA ASP A 156 11.27 -5.86 -14.58
C ASP A 156 11.05 -7.28 -15.11
N TYR A 157 12.02 -8.17 -14.93
CA TYR A 157 11.92 -9.57 -15.35
C TYR A 157 10.91 -10.36 -14.49
N GLU A 158 10.82 -10.08 -13.19
CA GLU A 158 9.83 -10.68 -12.29
C GLU A 158 8.39 -10.35 -12.71
N VAL A 159 8.14 -9.08 -13.08
CA VAL A 159 6.84 -8.66 -13.62
C VAL A 159 6.60 -9.29 -14.99
N GLU A 160 7.57 -9.24 -15.90
CA GLU A 160 7.46 -9.79 -17.26
C GLU A 160 7.06 -11.27 -17.26
N ARG A 161 7.70 -12.09 -16.41
CA ARG A 161 7.45 -13.54 -16.39
C ARG A 161 6.15 -13.93 -15.69
N SER A 162 5.62 -13.06 -14.83
CA SER A 162 4.47 -13.37 -13.95
C SER A 162 3.16 -12.71 -14.39
N LEU A 163 3.25 -11.66 -15.21
CA LEU A 163 2.11 -10.99 -15.82
C LEU A 163 1.85 -11.56 -17.22
N LYS A 164 0.58 -11.70 -17.57
CA LYS A 164 0.13 -11.99 -18.93
C LYS A 164 -0.74 -10.83 -19.38
N ILE A 165 -0.66 -10.50 -20.67
CA ILE A 165 -1.57 -9.50 -21.24
C ILE A 165 -3.00 -10.02 -21.14
N GLY A 166 -3.91 -9.16 -20.67
CA GLY A 166 -5.29 -9.55 -20.41
C GLY A 166 -6.10 -8.42 -19.80
N ASN A 167 -7.37 -8.71 -19.54
CA ASN A 167 -8.28 -7.79 -18.86
C ASN A 167 -8.04 -7.82 -17.34
N HIS A 168 -6.88 -7.31 -16.93
CA HIS A 168 -6.46 -7.20 -15.54
C HIS A 168 -6.38 -5.73 -15.16
N LYS A 169 -6.78 -5.41 -13.93
CA LYS A 169 -6.32 -4.20 -13.26
C LYS A 169 -5.00 -4.53 -12.56
N VAL A 170 -3.96 -3.74 -12.79
CA VAL A 170 -2.65 -3.96 -12.20
C VAL A 170 -2.29 -2.77 -11.34
N TYR A 171 -1.97 -3.03 -10.08
CA TYR A 171 -1.35 -2.06 -9.18
C TYR A 171 0.13 -2.39 -9.07
N ILE A 172 0.99 -1.37 -9.19
CA ILE A 172 2.44 -1.48 -9.01
C ILE A 172 2.84 -0.46 -7.96
N LEU A 173 3.32 -0.92 -6.80
CA LEU A 173 3.68 -0.09 -5.66
C LEU A 173 5.16 -0.26 -5.33
N ASP A 174 5.90 0.83 -5.22
CA ASP A 174 7.32 0.82 -4.85
C ASP A 174 7.71 2.14 -4.21
N ASP A 175 8.54 2.11 -3.17
CA ASP A 175 9.03 3.33 -2.53
C ASP A 175 10.15 4.00 -3.35
N SER A 176 10.79 3.25 -4.23
CA SER A 176 11.82 3.73 -5.14
C SER A 176 11.25 3.97 -6.53
N GLU A 177 11.24 5.22 -6.98
CA GLU A 177 10.81 5.59 -8.34
C GLU A 177 11.57 4.81 -9.43
N GLN A 178 12.85 4.52 -9.20
CA GLN A 178 13.66 3.74 -10.14
C GLN A 178 13.16 2.29 -10.24
N ASP A 179 12.82 1.68 -9.11
CA ASP A 179 12.37 0.29 -9.08
C ASP A 179 10.90 0.17 -9.50
N LEU A 180 10.06 1.17 -9.23
CA LEU A 180 8.74 1.34 -9.84
C LEU A 180 8.84 1.33 -11.38
N LYS A 181 9.71 2.18 -11.94
CA LYS A 181 9.93 2.27 -13.39
C LYS A 181 10.39 0.94 -14.00
N LYS A 182 11.18 0.15 -13.28
CA LYS A 182 11.57 -1.20 -13.74
C LYS A 182 10.37 -2.13 -13.77
N MET A 183 9.55 -2.15 -12.72
CA MET A 183 8.33 -2.97 -12.73
C MET A 183 7.37 -2.58 -13.85
N VAL A 184 7.20 -1.28 -14.11
CA VAL A 184 6.42 -0.80 -15.27
C VAL A 184 7.07 -1.22 -16.60
N ALA A 185 8.39 -1.14 -16.74
CA ALA A 185 9.06 -1.65 -17.93
C ALA A 185 8.80 -3.16 -18.15
N GLY A 186 8.65 -3.93 -17.06
CA GLY A 186 8.24 -5.33 -17.11
C GLY A 186 6.85 -5.53 -17.72
N THR A 187 5.87 -4.68 -17.40
CA THR A 187 4.54 -4.77 -18.02
C THR A 187 4.58 -4.44 -19.51
N GLN A 188 5.44 -3.49 -19.91
CA GLN A 188 5.61 -3.10 -21.31
C GLN A 188 6.21 -4.21 -22.16
N LYS A 189 7.12 -5.02 -21.59
CA LYS A 189 7.66 -6.22 -22.26
C LYS A 189 6.61 -7.29 -22.57
N VAL A 190 5.52 -7.33 -21.78
CA VAL A 190 4.38 -8.24 -21.97
C VAL A 190 3.36 -7.69 -22.98
N GLY A 191 3.47 -6.41 -23.36
CA GLY A 191 2.68 -5.79 -24.42
C GLY A 191 1.75 -4.66 -23.99
N TYR A 192 1.77 -4.25 -22.71
CA TYR A 192 1.09 -3.02 -22.30
C TYR A 192 1.80 -1.79 -22.87
N LEU A 193 1.04 -0.77 -23.25
CA LEU A 193 1.57 0.46 -23.85
C LEU A 193 1.83 1.54 -22.79
N PRO A 194 2.68 2.55 -23.06
CA PRO A 194 2.88 3.66 -22.12
C PRO A 194 1.60 4.39 -21.72
N GLU A 195 0.64 4.53 -22.65
CA GLU A 195 -0.67 5.12 -22.41
C GLU A 195 -1.55 4.33 -21.43
N ASP A 196 -1.29 3.02 -21.28
CA ASP A 196 -2.00 2.13 -20.35
C ASP A 196 -1.62 2.35 -18.88
N VAL A 197 -0.59 3.17 -18.63
CA VAL A 197 -0.05 3.43 -17.29
C VAL A 197 -0.51 4.78 -16.76
N SER A 198 -1.11 4.76 -15.57
CA SER A 198 -1.33 5.93 -14.73
C SER A 198 -0.18 6.01 -13.73
N TYR A 199 0.54 7.13 -13.70
CA TYR A 199 1.60 7.36 -12.73
C TYR A 199 1.10 8.21 -11.58
N ASP A 200 1.43 7.76 -10.37
CA ASP A 200 1.25 8.51 -9.17
C ASP A 200 2.55 8.61 -8.37
N LEU A 201 3.29 9.69 -8.61
CA LEU A 201 4.66 9.89 -8.13
C LEU A 201 4.77 11.01 -7.08
N VAL A 202 3.67 11.70 -6.77
CA VAL A 202 3.66 12.84 -5.86
C VAL A 202 2.64 12.55 -4.78
N ASP A 203 2.98 12.85 -3.53
CA ASP A 203 2.02 12.92 -2.43
C ASP A 203 1.03 14.05 -2.75
N ASP A 204 -0.09 13.68 -3.37
CA ASP A 204 -1.23 14.55 -3.63
C ASP A 204 -2.44 13.97 -2.91
N ASP A 205 -2.69 14.48 -1.71
CA ASP A 205 -3.78 14.07 -0.81
C ASP A 205 -5.18 14.29 -1.43
N GLN A 206 -5.30 14.94 -2.60
CA GLN A 206 -6.57 15.17 -3.30
C GLN A 206 -6.69 14.38 -4.60
N LYS A 207 -5.72 13.52 -4.93
CA LYS A 207 -5.73 12.81 -6.20
C LYS A 207 -6.76 11.69 -6.21
N VAL A 208 -7.66 11.75 -7.18
CA VAL A 208 -8.58 10.67 -7.53
C VAL A 208 -7.85 9.72 -8.48
N TYR A 209 -7.62 8.47 -8.08
CA TYR A 209 -7.01 7.49 -8.99
C TYR A 209 -7.99 7.17 -10.12
N SER A 210 -7.53 7.32 -11.36
CA SER A 210 -8.36 7.02 -12.52
C SER A 210 -8.50 5.50 -12.67
N ALA A 211 -9.71 4.99 -12.45
CA ALA A 211 -10.05 3.59 -12.71
C ALA A 211 -9.86 3.19 -14.19
N GLU A 212 -9.71 4.14 -15.11
CA GLU A 212 -9.74 3.92 -16.56
C GLU A 212 -8.50 3.20 -17.10
N LYS A 213 -7.32 3.49 -16.55
CA LYS A 213 -6.07 2.89 -17.04
C LYS A 213 -5.85 1.52 -16.43
N PRO A 214 -5.50 0.48 -17.21
CA PRO A 214 -5.33 -0.88 -16.68
C PRO A 214 -4.17 -0.98 -15.69
N ILE A 215 -3.16 -0.11 -15.75
CA ILE A 215 -2.04 -0.10 -14.82
C ILE A 215 -2.03 1.19 -13.98
N GLN A 216 -1.97 1.04 -12.65
CA GLN A 216 -1.69 2.11 -11.69
C GLN A 216 -0.30 1.90 -11.09
N ALA A 217 0.62 2.82 -11.36
CA ALA A 217 1.98 2.80 -10.86
C ALA A 217 2.15 3.88 -9.79
N ILE A 218 2.35 3.48 -8.54
CA ILE A 218 2.28 4.31 -7.35
C ILE A 218 3.64 4.32 -6.65
N GLN A 219 4.20 5.50 -6.46
CA GLN A 219 5.39 5.73 -5.66
C GLN A 219 5.06 6.65 -4.49
N ARG A 220 5.47 6.23 -3.31
CA ARG A 220 5.36 6.98 -2.05
C ARG A 220 6.61 6.77 -1.23
N LYS A 221 6.94 7.70 -0.33
CA LYS A 221 8.02 7.45 0.63
C LYS A 221 7.61 6.35 1.63
N PRO A 222 8.59 5.73 2.32
CA PRO A 222 8.27 4.78 3.37
C PRO A 222 7.29 5.31 4.41
N GLY A 223 6.26 4.50 4.69
CA GLY A 223 5.17 4.84 5.60
C GLY A 223 4.13 5.84 5.05
N LYS A 224 4.18 6.19 3.75
CA LYS A 224 3.26 7.16 3.10
C LYS A 224 2.33 6.54 2.05
N PHE A 225 2.22 5.22 2.01
CA PHE A 225 1.27 4.53 1.13
C PHE A 225 -0.14 4.57 1.73
N ASP A 226 -1.10 5.01 0.92
CA ASP A 226 -2.52 5.14 1.28
C ASP A 226 -3.26 3.82 1.07
N TRP A 227 -2.82 2.79 1.79
CA TRP A 227 -3.33 1.41 1.65
C TRP A 227 -4.85 1.29 1.76
N GLU A 228 -5.51 2.17 2.53
CA GLU A 228 -6.97 2.17 2.68
C GLU A 228 -7.69 2.62 1.41
N ILE A 229 -7.12 3.60 0.68
CA ILE A 229 -7.67 4.03 -0.61
C ILE A 229 -7.55 2.90 -1.63
N TYR A 230 -6.39 2.23 -1.67
CA TYR A 230 -6.17 1.11 -2.58
C TYR A 230 -7.11 -0.06 -2.26
N GLU A 231 -7.35 -0.32 -0.98
CA GLU A 231 -8.30 -1.34 -0.51
C GLU A 231 -9.71 -1.05 -1.06
N GLU A 232 -10.19 0.17 -0.89
CA GLU A 232 -11.54 0.59 -1.33
C GLU A 232 -11.68 0.49 -2.84
N GLU A 233 -10.68 0.97 -3.60
CA GLU A 233 -10.70 0.91 -5.05
C GLU A 233 -10.71 -0.52 -5.57
N ILE A 234 -9.85 -1.38 -5.03
CA ILE A 234 -9.80 -2.78 -5.45
C ILE A 234 -11.12 -3.47 -5.14
N LYS A 235 -11.71 -3.23 -3.96
CA LYS A 235 -13.04 -3.74 -3.59
C LYS A 235 -14.11 -3.25 -4.56
N ASN A 236 -14.08 -2.00 -4.98
CA ASN A 236 -15.02 -1.44 -5.97
C ASN A 236 -14.86 -2.06 -7.37
N ILE A 237 -13.66 -2.49 -7.74
CA ILE A 237 -13.38 -3.15 -9.01
C ILE A 237 -13.93 -4.58 -9.01
N VAL A 238 -13.65 -5.35 -7.95
CA VAL A 238 -14.06 -6.76 -7.88
C VAL A 238 -15.52 -6.96 -7.44
N ASN A 239 -16.12 -5.99 -6.72
CA ASN A 239 -17.52 -6.03 -6.27
C ASN A 239 -18.31 -4.78 -6.71
N PRO A 240 -18.62 -4.63 -8.02
CA PRO A 240 -19.28 -3.43 -8.55
C PRO A 240 -20.67 -3.17 -7.96
N SER A 241 -21.35 -4.20 -7.44
CA SER A 241 -22.70 -4.11 -6.88
C SER A 241 -22.80 -3.29 -5.60
N MET A 242 -21.67 -2.96 -4.94
CA MET A 242 -21.66 -2.06 -3.78
C MET A 242 -21.79 -0.57 -4.15
N GLN A 243 -21.65 -0.20 -5.44
CA GLN A 243 -21.78 1.20 -5.87
C GLN A 243 -23.23 1.69 -6.00
N THR A 244 -24.21 0.78 -6.04
CA THR A 244 -25.63 1.12 -6.25
C THR A 244 -26.41 1.52 -5.00
N GLU A 245 -25.90 1.29 -3.78
CA GLU A 245 -26.63 1.65 -2.55
C GLU A 245 -26.27 3.05 -2.02
N SER A 246 -25.07 3.57 -2.29
CA SER A 246 -24.64 4.91 -1.84
C SER A 246 -25.26 6.07 -2.65
N SER A 247 -25.67 5.84 -3.90
CA SER A 247 -26.22 6.88 -4.78
C SER A 247 -27.75 6.95 -4.79
N ALA A 248 -28.45 6.02 -4.11
CA ALA A 248 -29.90 5.97 -4.06
C ALA A 248 -30.52 6.78 -2.90
N GLU A 249 -29.75 7.10 -1.84
CA GLU A 249 -30.27 7.85 -0.68
C GLU A 249 -30.27 9.38 -0.85
N SER A 250 -29.68 9.94 -1.92
CA SER A 250 -29.67 11.40 -2.14
C SER A 250 -30.84 11.94 -2.98
N ASN A 251 -31.72 11.08 -3.51
CA ASN A 251 -32.83 11.48 -4.39
C ASN A 251 -34.23 11.31 -3.80
N LEU A 252 -34.35 11.21 -2.46
CA LEU A 252 -35.64 11.18 -1.78
C LEU A 252 -35.68 12.14 -0.58
N THR A 253 -35.67 13.45 -0.84
CA THR A 253 -36.56 14.37 -0.11
C THR A 253 -37.13 15.41 -1.07
N GLY A 254 -38.42 15.23 -1.37
CA GLY A 254 -39.21 16.14 -2.16
C GLY A 254 -39.55 17.43 -1.41
N SER A 255 -39.70 18.49 -2.21
CA SER A 255 -40.86 19.39 -2.20
C SER A 255 -41.43 19.82 -0.84
N TYR A 256 -41.15 21.07 -0.44
CA TYR A 256 -42.13 22.02 0.12
C TYR A 256 -41.63 23.48 -0.08
N PRO A 257 -42.50 24.51 -0.02
CA PRO A 257 -42.49 25.64 -0.94
C PRO A 257 -41.94 26.93 -0.31
N LYS A 258 -41.50 27.85 -1.19
CA LYS A 258 -41.33 29.26 -0.86
C LYS A 258 -42.66 29.87 -0.41
N THR A 259 -42.72 30.42 0.81
CA THR A 259 -43.29 31.76 1.10
C THR A 259 -43.13 32.18 2.56
N MET A 260 -42.66 33.42 2.74
CA MET A 260 -42.94 34.40 3.80
C MET A 260 -42.59 34.08 5.26
N PHE A 261 -41.64 34.84 5.82
CA PHE A 261 -41.95 35.85 6.83
C PHE A 261 -40.78 36.85 6.95
N ASP A 262 -41.09 38.11 6.65
CA ASP A 262 -40.24 39.28 6.91
C ASP A 262 -40.42 39.79 8.34
N ASN A 263 -39.41 40.55 8.77
CA ASN A 263 -39.39 41.60 9.81
C ASN A 263 -39.36 41.16 11.29
N HIS A 264 -38.28 41.51 12.00
CA HIS A 264 -38.18 42.82 12.68
C HIS A 264 -36.83 43.07 13.41
N THR A 265 -36.24 44.26 13.16
CA THR A 265 -35.50 45.19 14.08
C THR A 265 -34.25 44.71 14.85
N SER A 266 -33.02 45.19 14.60
CA SER A 266 -32.38 46.53 14.73
C SER A 266 -31.73 46.82 16.10
N SER A 267 -30.39 46.98 16.14
CA SER A 267 -29.59 47.98 16.94
C SER A 267 -28.08 47.72 16.72
N GLN A 268 -27.33 48.59 16.02
CA GLN A 268 -26.41 49.66 16.49
C GLN A 268 -25.21 49.18 17.34
N VAL A 269 -23.95 49.14 16.83
CA VAL A 269 -22.87 50.17 16.70
C VAL A 269 -22.05 50.45 17.98
N SER A 270 -20.74 50.12 17.97
CA SER A 270 -19.57 51.00 18.31
C SER A 270 -18.24 50.21 18.20
N GLU A 271 -17.26 50.65 17.38
CA GLU A 271 -15.97 51.32 17.73
C GLU A 271 -15.14 50.61 18.83
N GLY A 272 -13.85 50.29 18.72
CA GLY A 272 -12.73 50.70 17.85
C GLY A 272 -11.46 49.85 18.14
N PRO A 273 -10.25 50.26 17.69
CA PRO A 273 -9.12 49.37 17.41
C PRO A 273 -8.06 49.30 18.52
N TYR A 274 -7.32 48.19 18.60
CA TYR A 274 -6.06 48.10 19.37
C TYR A 274 -4.89 47.65 18.47
N MET A 275 -3.95 48.57 18.29
CA MET A 275 -2.55 48.32 17.93
C MET A 275 -1.73 48.51 19.21
N ILE A 276 -0.86 47.56 19.60
CA ILE A 276 0.51 47.84 20.11
C ILE A 276 1.42 46.64 19.79
N ARG A 277 2.62 47.00 19.32
CA ARG A 277 3.82 46.23 18.99
C ARG A 277 4.41 45.44 20.17
N ASN A 278 5.28 44.48 19.89
CA ASN A 278 6.64 44.49 20.43
C ASN A 278 7.59 43.63 19.60
N GLU A 279 8.68 44.27 19.16
CA GLU A 279 9.90 43.69 18.62
C GLU A 279 10.68 43.02 19.75
N ILE A 280 11.28 41.85 19.49
CA ILE A 280 12.50 41.40 20.16
C ILE A 280 13.41 40.76 19.12
N THR A 281 14.52 41.46 18.86
CA THR A 281 15.75 41.01 18.20
C THR A 281 16.52 40.10 19.15
N LEU A 282 17.07 38.99 18.65
CA LEU A 282 18.21 38.32 19.27
C LEU A 282 19.25 37.93 18.20
N SER A 283 20.49 38.14 18.63
CA SER A 283 21.81 38.09 17.98
C SER A 283 22.18 36.80 17.28
#